data_AF-X0UUA6-F1
#
_entry.id   AF-X0UUA6-F1
#
_cell.length_a   1.000
_cell.length_b   1.000
_cell.length_c   1.000
_cell.angle_alpha   90.00
_cell.angle_beta   90.00
_cell.angle_gamma   90.00
#
_symmetry.space_group_name_H-M   'P 1'
#
loop_
_entity.id
_entity.type
_entity.pdbx_description
1 polymer ?
#
loop_
_entity_poly.entity_id
_entity_poly.type
_entity_poly.pdbx_seq_one_letter_code
_entity_poly.pdbx_strand_id
1 'polypeptide(L)'
;ENLIKEIAAAQQEDGYLNTYFILKKRKRFADLKNKHELYCAGNLFEAAVAHHVSTGKISFLNVATRFADLICRTFGSDKKRGVPGHEEIELALMKLYWLTGKKRYLATAKFFIDERGKGSPERHEYYQDHAPFIEQKDIVGHAVRAVYLMSGAADVYRETKDKAMMDTLEGLWKNMTEKKMYLTGGIGSRHEGEAFGKNYELPNDRAYAETCAAIGNIFWNHRMLQLTGEAKYADIMERALYNGFLSGISLDGKTYFYQNPLQ
;
A
#
# COMPACT_ATOMS: atom_id res chain seq x y z
N GLU A 1 18.71 7.63 -15.69
CA GLU A 1 18.99 6.81 -16.90
C GLU A 1 19.91 5.63 -16.66
N ASN A 2 21.15 5.79 -16.18
CA ASN A 2 22.08 4.65 -16.01
C ASN A 2 21.52 3.56 -15.08
N LEU A 3 20.99 3.94 -13.92
CA LEU A 3 20.33 2.99 -13.01
C LEU A 3 19.15 2.25 -13.69
N ILE A 4 18.35 2.94 -14.51
CA ILE A 4 17.23 2.31 -15.23
C ILE A 4 17.75 1.27 -16.23
N LYS A 5 18.89 1.52 -16.89
CA LYS A 5 19.53 0.54 -17.77
C LYS A 5 19.97 -0.70 -16.99
N GLU A 6 20.53 -0.54 -15.80
CA GLU A 6 20.92 -1.67 -14.92
C GLU A 6 19.69 -2.47 -14.46
N ILE A 7 18.64 -1.77 -14.02
CA ILE A 7 17.36 -2.39 -13.66
C ILE A 7 16.79 -3.19 -14.85
N ALA A 8 16.78 -2.60 -16.05
CA ALA A 8 16.29 -3.26 -17.25
C ALA A 8 17.13 -4.49 -17.62
N ALA A 9 18.46 -4.41 -17.49
CA ALA A 9 19.37 -5.53 -17.74
C ALA A 9 19.20 -6.67 -16.72
N ALA A 10 18.78 -6.38 -15.50
CA ALA A 10 18.48 -7.39 -14.48
C ALA A 10 17.11 -8.07 -14.68
N GLN A 11 16.20 -7.47 -15.47
CA GLN A 11 14.86 -8.01 -15.71
C GLN A 11 14.94 -9.27 -16.57
N GLN A 12 14.27 -10.33 -16.11
CA GLN A 12 14.21 -11.61 -16.81
C GLN A 12 13.38 -11.50 -18.10
N GLU A 13 13.53 -12.47 -19.01
CA GLU A 13 12.86 -12.48 -20.32
C GLU A 13 11.33 -12.44 -20.22
N ASP A 14 10.75 -13.10 -19.20
CA ASP A 14 9.30 -13.12 -18.94
C ASP A 14 8.77 -11.82 -18.32
N GLY A 15 9.64 -10.87 -17.99
CA GLY A 15 9.34 -9.62 -17.33
C GLY A 15 9.54 -9.63 -15.82
N TYR A 16 9.89 -10.78 -15.22
CA TYR A 16 10.10 -10.85 -13.77
C TYR A 16 11.32 -10.05 -13.31
N LEU A 17 11.19 -9.33 -12.20
CA LEU A 17 12.32 -8.64 -11.58
C LEU A 17 12.24 -8.71 -10.05
N ASN A 18 13.11 -9.53 -9.44
CA ASN A 18 13.39 -9.48 -8.02
C ASN A 18 14.78 -10.08 -7.76
N THR A 19 15.70 -9.29 -7.24
CA THR A 19 17.11 -9.68 -7.08
C THR A 19 17.29 -10.89 -6.17
N TYR A 20 16.55 -10.97 -5.05
CA TYR A 20 16.65 -12.09 -4.12
C TYR A 20 16.30 -13.42 -4.79
N PHE A 21 15.18 -13.49 -5.52
CA PHE A 21 14.73 -14.71 -6.16
C PHE A 21 15.58 -15.10 -7.37
N ILE A 22 16.04 -14.11 -8.15
CA ILE A 22 16.93 -14.33 -9.30
C ILE A 22 18.29 -14.86 -8.81
N LEU A 23 18.96 -14.15 -7.90
CA LEU A 23 20.32 -14.49 -7.47
C LEU A 23 20.36 -15.76 -6.62
N LYS A 24 19.36 -15.98 -5.75
CA LYS A 24 19.29 -17.19 -4.93
C LYS A 24 18.59 -18.36 -5.63
N LYS A 25 18.20 -18.20 -6.91
CA LYS A 25 17.49 -19.21 -7.72
C LYS A 25 16.29 -19.83 -6.98
N ARG A 26 15.52 -19.00 -6.26
CA ARG A 26 14.37 -19.43 -5.46
C ARG A 26 13.12 -19.51 -6.34
N LYS A 27 12.16 -20.34 -5.92
CA LYS A 27 10.85 -20.42 -6.56
C LYS A 27 10.09 -19.10 -6.38
N ARG A 28 9.85 -18.39 -7.47
CA ARG A 28 9.08 -17.14 -7.53
C ARG A 28 7.63 -17.37 -7.12
N PHE A 29 7.02 -16.36 -6.51
CA PHE A 29 5.62 -16.35 -6.07
C PHE A 29 5.23 -17.51 -5.15
N ALA A 30 6.18 -18.13 -4.45
CA ALA A 30 5.92 -19.29 -3.60
C ALA A 30 5.46 -18.90 -2.19
N ASP A 31 5.98 -17.79 -1.67
CA ASP A 31 5.70 -17.27 -0.32
C ASP A 31 5.29 -15.79 -0.42
N LEU A 32 4.03 -15.58 -0.80
CA LEU A 32 3.46 -14.25 -0.99
C LEU A 32 3.33 -13.48 0.33
N LYS A 33 3.24 -14.20 1.45
CA LYS A 33 3.03 -13.64 2.80
C LYS A 33 4.29 -12.92 3.30
N ASN A 34 5.48 -13.52 3.12
CA ASN A 34 6.68 -13.04 3.81
C ASN A 34 7.76 -12.45 2.89
N LYS A 35 7.74 -12.71 1.59
CA LYS A 35 8.88 -12.39 0.70
C LYS A 35 8.74 -11.12 -0.13
N HIS A 36 7.63 -10.39 0.01
CA HIS A 36 7.47 -9.03 -0.54
C HIS A 36 7.69 -8.91 -2.05
N GLU A 37 7.54 -9.99 -2.83
CA GLU A 37 7.73 -9.95 -4.29
C GLU A 37 6.82 -8.91 -4.97
N LEU A 38 5.53 -8.90 -4.61
CA LEU A 38 4.55 -7.97 -5.16
C LEU A 38 4.68 -6.57 -4.56
N TYR A 39 5.13 -6.44 -3.31
CA TYR A 39 5.43 -5.14 -2.69
C TYR A 39 6.59 -4.43 -3.39
N CYS A 40 7.69 -5.15 -3.66
CA CYS A 40 8.80 -4.58 -4.43
C CYS A 40 8.40 -4.25 -5.87
N ALA A 41 7.53 -5.08 -6.48
CA ALA A 41 6.99 -4.79 -7.80
C ALA A 41 6.14 -3.52 -7.81
N GLY A 42 5.25 -3.33 -6.83
CA GLY A 42 4.42 -2.13 -6.76
C GLY A 42 5.25 -0.85 -6.62
N ASN A 43 6.22 -0.83 -5.71
CA ASN A 43 7.14 0.32 -5.56
C ASN A 43 7.90 0.63 -6.88
N LEU A 44 8.35 -0.41 -7.59
CA LEU A 44 8.98 -0.25 -8.90
C LEU A 44 8.02 0.40 -9.91
N PHE A 45 6.74 0.02 -9.88
CA PHE A 45 5.73 0.55 -10.79
C PHE A 45 5.41 2.00 -10.47
N GLU A 46 5.26 2.36 -9.19
CA GLU A 46 5.06 3.73 -8.76
C GLU A 46 6.21 4.64 -9.20
N ALA A 47 7.46 4.19 -9.00
CA ALA A 47 8.65 4.91 -9.41
C ALA A 47 8.71 5.08 -10.94
N ALA A 48 8.35 4.04 -11.70
CA ALA A 48 8.31 4.10 -13.16
C ALA A 48 7.23 5.03 -13.70
N VAL A 49 6.04 5.04 -13.08
CA VAL A 49 4.96 5.98 -13.41
C VAL A 49 5.41 7.41 -13.13
N ALA A 50 5.93 7.69 -11.93
CA ALA A 50 6.40 9.02 -11.55
C ALA A 50 7.52 9.52 -12.48
N HIS A 51 8.49 8.65 -12.82
CA HIS A 51 9.55 8.97 -13.77
C HIS A 51 9.00 9.30 -15.16
N HIS A 52 8.05 8.51 -15.66
CA HIS A 52 7.45 8.76 -16.98
C HIS A 52 6.67 10.08 -16.99
N VAL A 53 5.80 10.31 -16.00
CA VAL A 53 5.03 11.56 -15.88
C VAL A 53 5.94 12.78 -15.80
N SER A 54 7.07 12.67 -15.09
CA SER A 54 7.99 13.80 -14.89
C SER A 54 8.93 14.06 -16.07
N THR A 55 9.19 13.06 -16.92
CA THR A 55 10.26 13.15 -17.95
C THR A 55 9.81 12.83 -19.37
N GLY A 56 8.60 12.29 -19.56
CA GLY A 56 8.10 11.74 -20.82
C GLY A 56 8.78 10.45 -21.29
N LYS A 57 9.83 9.97 -20.60
CA LYS A 57 10.61 8.80 -21.04
C LYS A 57 9.92 7.50 -20.69
N ILE A 58 9.98 6.54 -21.60
CA ILE A 58 9.31 5.24 -21.47
C ILE A 58 10.23 4.10 -21.03
N SER A 59 11.55 4.34 -20.93
CA SER A 59 12.53 3.29 -20.62
C SER A 59 12.21 2.53 -19.33
N PHE A 60 11.89 3.25 -18.25
CA PHE A 60 11.53 2.64 -16.97
C PHE A 60 10.09 2.09 -16.98
N LEU A 61 9.16 2.79 -17.64
CA LEU A 61 7.78 2.34 -17.80
C LEU A 61 7.69 1.00 -18.54
N ASN A 62 8.56 0.76 -19.53
CA ASN A 62 8.64 -0.51 -20.25
C ASN A 62 9.04 -1.67 -19.32
N VAL A 63 9.96 -1.44 -18.38
CA VAL A 63 10.33 -2.44 -17.36
C VAL A 63 9.13 -2.74 -16.47
N ALA A 64 8.50 -1.70 -15.90
CA ALA A 64 7.35 -1.85 -15.03
C ALA A 64 6.18 -2.58 -15.70
N THR A 65 5.81 -2.17 -16.92
CA THR A 65 4.67 -2.78 -17.65
C THR A 65 4.91 -4.23 -18.05
N ARG A 66 6.14 -4.63 -18.41
CA ARG A 66 6.48 -6.04 -18.63
C ARG A 66 6.28 -6.88 -17.38
N PHE A 67 6.69 -6.36 -16.22
CA PHE A 67 6.54 -7.08 -14.96
C PHE A 67 5.07 -7.10 -14.48
N ALA A 68 4.35 -5.97 -14.60
CA ALA A 68 2.93 -5.91 -14.33
C ALA A 68 2.13 -6.87 -15.23
N ASP A 69 2.48 -6.96 -16.52
CA ASP A 69 1.86 -7.89 -17.45
C ASP A 69 2.10 -9.35 -17.05
N LEU A 70 3.27 -9.69 -16.51
CA LEU A 70 3.53 -11.01 -15.92
C LEU A 70 2.62 -11.27 -14.71
N ILE A 71 2.56 -10.34 -13.76
CA ILE A 71 1.72 -10.46 -12.55
C ILE A 71 0.25 -10.67 -12.95
N CYS A 72 -0.29 -9.89 -13.89
CA CYS A 72 -1.65 -10.05 -14.38
C CYS A 72 -1.92 -11.39 -15.10
N ARG A 73 -0.89 -12.02 -15.69
CA ARG A 73 -1.00 -13.37 -16.27
C ARG A 73 -0.95 -14.45 -15.19
N THR A 74 -0.24 -14.21 -14.10
CA THR A 74 -0.04 -15.19 -13.02
C THR A 74 -1.22 -15.22 -12.04
N PHE A 75 -1.75 -14.06 -11.65
CA PHE A 75 -2.76 -13.94 -10.58
C PHE A 75 -4.14 -13.58 -11.10
N GLY A 76 -5.17 -14.13 -10.45
CA GLY A 76 -6.58 -13.95 -10.81
C GLY A 76 -7.46 -15.07 -10.26
N SER A 77 -8.78 -14.89 -10.32
CA SER A 77 -9.77 -15.85 -9.81
C SER A 77 -9.75 -17.20 -10.54
N ASP A 78 -9.39 -17.20 -11.82
CA ASP A 78 -9.22 -18.36 -12.70
C ASP A 78 -7.76 -18.83 -12.81
N LYS A 79 -6.85 -18.21 -12.04
CA LYS A 79 -5.39 -18.43 -12.10
C LYS A 79 -4.86 -18.76 -10.70
N LYS A 80 -3.60 -18.40 -10.41
CA LYS A 80 -3.06 -18.54 -9.07
C LYS A 80 -3.81 -17.59 -8.13
N ARG A 81 -4.49 -18.18 -7.14
CA ARG A 81 -5.09 -17.47 -6.02
C ARG A 81 -4.06 -17.17 -4.94
N GLY A 82 -4.17 -16.02 -4.31
CA GLY A 82 -3.28 -15.54 -3.25
C GLY A 82 -3.00 -14.05 -3.34
N VAL A 83 -2.80 -13.44 -2.18
CA VAL A 83 -2.55 -12.00 -2.01
C VAL A 83 -1.18 -11.80 -1.35
N PRO A 84 -0.50 -10.66 -1.57
CA PRO A 84 0.74 -10.39 -0.84
C PRO A 84 0.45 -10.15 0.63
N GLY A 85 1.38 -10.56 1.50
CA GLY A 85 1.32 -10.20 2.91
C GLY A 85 1.62 -8.71 3.14
N HIS A 86 2.17 -7.97 2.19
CA HIS A 86 2.27 -6.52 2.29
C HIS A 86 1.64 -5.89 1.06
N GLU A 87 0.58 -5.12 1.30
CA GLU A 87 -0.15 -4.32 0.34
C GLU A 87 0.73 -3.22 -0.19
N GLU A 88 0.55 -2.90 -1.47
CA GLU A 88 1.31 -1.92 -2.25
C GLU A 88 1.00 -2.14 -3.75
N ILE A 89 0.90 -3.41 -4.16
CA ILE A 89 0.70 -3.74 -5.57
C ILE A 89 -0.64 -3.23 -6.10
N GLU A 90 -1.66 -3.17 -5.23
CA GLU A 90 -3.02 -2.76 -5.56
C GLU A 90 -3.06 -1.30 -6.04
N LEU A 91 -2.52 -0.38 -5.23
CA LEU A 91 -2.46 1.05 -5.55
C LEU A 91 -1.50 1.34 -6.72
N ALA A 92 -0.39 0.60 -6.82
CA ALA A 92 0.57 0.74 -7.90
C ALA A 92 0.01 0.29 -9.27
N LEU A 93 -0.73 -0.82 -9.30
CA LEU A 93 -1.43 -1.29 -10.51
C LEU A 93 -2.48 -0.28 -10.97
N MET A 94 -3.16 0.41 -10.06
CA MET A 94 -4.11 1.47 -10.41
C MET A 94 -3.43 2.66 -11.06
N LYS A 95 -2.25 3.07 -10.58
CA LYS A 95 -1.44 4.11 -11.26
C LYS A 95 -1.04 3.71 -12.68
N LEU A 96 -0.62 2.45 -12.87
CA LEU A 96 -0.35 1.93 -14.23
C LEU A 96 -1.63 1.88 -15.09
N TYR A 97 -2.76 1.49 -14.50
CA TYR A 97 -4.05 1.45 -15.21
C TYR A 97 -4.41 2.82 -15.77
N TRP A 98 -4.37 3.88 -14.96
CA TRP A 98 -4.69 5.22 -15.43
C TRP A 98 -3.72 5.72 -16.49
N LEU A 99 -2.43 5.41 -16.35
CA LEU A 99 -1.43 5.84 -17.32
C LEU A 99 -1.57 5.11 -18.67
N THR A 100 -1.89 3.82 -18.68
CA THR A 100 -1.84 3.00 -19.90
C THR A 100 -3.21 2.59 -20.45
N GLY A 101 -4.30 2.82 -19.72
CA GLY A 101 -5.66 2.37 -20.06
C GLY A 101 -5.86 0.85 -20.07
N LYS A 102 -4.89 0.05 -19.61
CA LYS A 102 -4.93 -1.41 -19.70
C LYS A 102 -5.84 -1.97 -18.59
N LYS A 103 -7.09 -2.30 -18.92
CA LYS A 103 -8.11 -2.83 -17.99
C LYS A 103 -7.67 -4.04 -17.15
N ARG A 104 -6.69 -4.82 -17.62
CA ARG A 104 -6.12 -5.95 -16.86
C ARG A 104 -5.47 -5.51 -15.54
N TYR A 105 -4.89 -4.31 -15.48
CA TYR A 105 -4.25 -3.79 -14.27
C TYR A 105 -5.31 -3.48 -13.20
N LEU A 106 -6.39 -2.79 -13.57
CA LEU A 106 -7.57 -2.60 -12.70
C LEU A 106 -8.15 -3.94 -12.24
N ALA A 107 -8.36 -4.89 -13.17
CA ALA A 107 -8.92 -6.21 -12.83
C ALA A 107 -8.06 -6.97 -11.82
N THR A 108 -6.73 -6.94 -11.98
CA THR A 108 -5.80 -7.59 -11.04
C THR A 108 -5.70 -6.85 -9.71
N ALA A 109 -5.73 -5.51 -9.70
CA ALA A 109 -5.80 -4.73 -8.46
C ALA A 109 -7.06 -5.06 -7.65
N LYS A 110 -8.23 -5.07 -8.32
CA LYS A 110 -9.50 -5.46 -7.70
C LYS A 110 -9.45 -6.90 -7.18
N PHE A 111 -8.88 -7.82 -7.96
CA PHE A 111 -8.70 -9.21 -7.53
C PHE A 111 -7.93 -9.30 -6.21
N PHE A 112 -6.80 -8.61 -6.06
CA PHE A 112 -6.02 -8.68 -4.82
C PHE A 112 -6.81 -8.16 -3.60
N ILE A 113 -7.62 -7.12 -3.76
CA ILE A 113 -8.48 -6.59 -2.68
C ILE A 113 -9.60 -7.58 -2.37
N ASP A 114 -10.29 -8.08 -3.40
CA ASP A 114 -11.45 -8.96 -3.24
C ASP A 114 -11.08 -10.34 -2.68
N GLU A 115 -9.89 -10.85 -3.03
CA GLU A 115 -9.39 -12.16 -2.64
C GLU A 115 -8.85 -12.16 -1.21
N ARG A 116 -8.41 -11.00 -0.71
CA ARG A 116 -7.95 -10.85 0.67
C ARG A 116 -9.09 -11.20 1.63
N GLY A 117 -8.79 -12.09 2.57
CA GLY A 117 -9.69 -12.63 3.58
C GLY A 117 -10.46 -13.88 3.15
N LYS A 118 -10.31 -14.36 1.90
CA LYS A 118 -11.16 -15.42 1.32
C LYS A 118 -10.50 -16.79 1.10
N GLY A 119 -9.32 -17.04 1.67
CA GLY A 119 -8.63 -18.31 1.43
C GLY A 119 -7.49 -18.67 2.39
N SER A 120 -7.13 -17.81 3.34
CA SER A 120 -6.13 -18.16 4.35
C SER A 120 -6.79 -18.92 5.52
N PRO A 121 -6.39 -20.17 5.81
CA PRO A 121 -6.83 -20.87 7.02
C PRO A 121 -6.34 -20.15 8.29
N GLU A 122 -5.24 -19.41 8.18
CA GLU A 122 -4.70 -18.54 9.22
C GLU A 122 -5.20 -17.11 9.00
N ARG A 123 -6.41 -16.83 9.49
CA ARG A 123 -6.93 -15.46 9.59
C ARG A 123 -6.02 -14.65 10.48
N HIS A 124 -5.47 -13.55 9.97
CA HIS A 124 -4.43 -12.83 10.68
C HIS A 124 -4.54 -11.31 10.48
N GLU A 125 -4.74 -10.59 11.59
CA GLU A 125 -4.95 -9.14 11.57
C GLU A 125 -3.74 -8.38 11.03
N TYR A 126 -2.52 -8.82 11.34
CA TYR A 126 -1.26 -8.19 10.87
C TYR A 126 -1.22 -7.92 9.37
N TYR A 127 -1.80 -8.81 8.56
CA TYR A 127 -1.83 -8.74 7.09
C TYR A 127 -3.18 -8.27 6.53
N GLN A 128 -4.09 -7.79 7.41
CA GLN A 128 -5.46 -7.40 7.05
C GLN A 128 -6.22 -8.52 6.32
N ASP A 129 -5.89 -9.77 6.63
CA ASP A 129 -6.38 -11.00 5.97
C ASP A 129 -7.26 -11.83 6.93
N HIS A 130 -7.74 -11.20 7.99
CA HIS A 130 -8.58 -11.82 9.03
C HIS A 130 -10.06 -11.93 8.61
N ALA A 131 -10.50 -11.07 7.69
CA ALA A 131 -11.83 -11.06 7.10
C ALA A 131 -11.76 -10.46 5.68
N PRO A 132 -12.70 -10.81 4.78
CA PRO A 132 -12.86 -10.14 3.50
C PRO A 132 -12.88 -8.62 3.65
N PHE A 133 -12.29 -7.88 2.71
CA PHE A 133 -12.17 -6.42 2.81
C PHE A 133 -13.50 -5.75 3.22
N ILE A 134 -14.58 -6.04 2.50
CA ILE A 134 -15.91 -5.44 2.71
C ILE A 134 -16.59 -5.84 4.04
N GLU A 135 -15.99 -6.76 4.80
CA GLU A 135 -16.49 -7.22 6.10
C GLU A 135 -15.67 -6.64 7.27
N GLN A 136 -14.56 -5.93 7.00
CA GLN A 136 -13.71 -5.36 8.04
C GLN A 136 -14.37 -4.15 8.70
N LYS A 137 -14.38 -4.12 10.03
CA LYS A 137 -15.06 -3.09 10.85
C LYS A 137 -14.12 -2.26 11.72
N ASP A 138 -12.93 -2.77 12.01
CA ASP A 138 -11.90 -2.11 12.78
C ASP A 138 -10.61 -2.12 11.98
N ILE A 139 -9.87 -1.01 11.98
CA ILE A 139 -8.54 -0.98 11.37
C ILE A 139 -7.57 -1.69 12.33
N VAL A 140 -6.88 -2.72 11.85
CA VAL A 140 -6.09 -3.65 12.69
C VAL A 140 -4.79 -4.03 12.00
N GLY A 141 -3.90 -4.67 12.77
CA GLY A 141 -2.62 -5.15 12.27
C GLY A 141 -1.64 -4.04 11.95
N HIS A 142 -0.66 -4.35 11.12
CA HIS A 142 0.42 -3.44 10.77
C HIS A 142 -0.10 -2.15 10.13
N ALA A 143 0.36 -0.99 10.62
CA ALA A 143 -0.23 0.30 10.26
C ALA A 143 -0.06 0.63 8.77
N VAL A 144 1.17 0.53 8.22
CA VAL A 144 1.47 0.84 6.81
C VAL A 144 0.66 -0.05 5.85
N ARG A 145 0.71 -1.36 6.06
CA ARG A 145 -0.06 -2.36 5.31
C ARG A 145 -1.54 -1.99 5.19
N ALA A 146 -2.17 -1.67 6.31
CA ALA A 146 -3.56 -1.26 6.33
C ALA A 146 -3.81 0.00 5.49
N VAL A 147 -3.07 1.09 5.68
CA VAL A 147 -3.32 2.34 4.93
C VAL A 147 -2.96 2.22 3.43
N TYR A 148 -2.05 1.32 3.07
CA TYR A 148 -1.78 0.99 1.66
C TYR A 148 -2.92 0.18 1.04
N LEU A 149 -3.48 -0.79 1.77
CA LEU A 149 -4.69 -1.51 1.36
C LEU A 149 -5.84 -0.54 1.10
N MET A 150 -6.10 0.37 2.05
CA MET A 150 -7.18 1.36 1.92
C MET A 150 -6.94 2.31 0.74
N SER A 151 -5.68 2.69 0.50
CA SER A 151 -5.31 3.50 -0.67
C SER A 151 -5.63 2.78 -1.98
N GLY A 152 -5.24 1.50 -2.11
CA GLY A 152 -5.56 0.69 -3.29
C GLY A 152 -7.06 0.47 -3.48
N ALA A 153 -7.80 0.24 -2.38
CA ALA A 153 -9.25 0.10 -2.42
C ALA A 153 -9.96 1.39 -2.83
N ALA A 154 -9.54 2.55 -2.33
CA ALA A 154 -10.08 3.84 -2.76
C ALA A 154 -9.83 4.07 -4.27
N ASP A 155 -8.66 3.69 -4.78
CA ASP A 155 -8.34 3.79 -6.21
C ASP A 155 -9.23 2.86 -7.05
N VAL A 156 -9.48 1.63 -6.60
CA VAL A 156 -10.38 0.70 -7.30
C VAL A 156 -11.83 1.19 -7.24
N TYR A 157 -12.30 1.67 -6.09
CA TYR A 157 -13.63 2.26 -5.94
C TYR A 157 -13.87 3.39 -6.94
N ARG A 158 -12.86 4.24 -7.19
CA ARG A 158 -12.95 5.33 -8.15
C ARG A 158 -13.47 4.87 -9.51
N GLU A 159 -13.07 3.68 -9.95
CA GLU A 159 -13.42 3.09 -11.25
C GLU A 159 -14.64 2.18 -11.20
N THR A 160 -14.83 1.43 -10.11
CA THR A 160 -15.91 0.43 -10.01
C THR A 160 -17.20 1.00 -9.45
N LYS A 161 -17.12 2.09 -8.68
CA LYS A 161 -18.23 2.66 -7.89
C LYS A 161 -18.90 1.64 -6.96
N ASP A 162 -18.15 0.64 -6.49
CA ASP A 162 -18.64 -0.38 -5.58
C ASP A 162 -18.97 0.24 -4.20
N LYS A 163 -20.25 0.39 -3.90
CA LYS A 163 -20.70 1.05 -2.68
C LYS A 163 -20.21 0.35 -1.41
N ALA A 164 -20.16 -0.99 -1.40
CA ALA A 164 -19.69 -1.72 -0.22
C ALA A 164 -18.22 -1.41 0.10
N MET A 165 -17.41 -1.18 -0.93
CA MET A 165 -16.02 -0.76 -0.78
C MET A 165 -15.92 0.64 -0.15
N MET A 166 -16.77 1.58 -0.58
CA MET A 166 -16.81 2.92 0.01
C MET A 166 -17.29 2.91 1.46
N ASP A 167 -18.37 2.18 1.75
CA ASP A 167 -18.92 2.04 3.10
C ASP A 167 -17.86 1.48 4.07
N THR A 168 -17.04 0.53 3.58
CA THR A 168 -15.90 -0.04 4.32
C THR A 168 -14.79 0.99 4.53
N LEU A 169 -14.39 1.70 3.49
CA LEU A 169 -13.36 2.75 3.55
C LEU A 169 -13.74 3.82 4.58
N GLU A 170 -14.98 4.33 4.54
CA GLU A 170 -15.46 5.33 5.49
C GLU A 170 -15.52 4.79 6.91
N GLY A 171 -16.00 3.55 7.10
CA GLY A 171 -16.08 2.91 8.41
C GLY A 171 -14.71 2.73 9.06
N LEU A 172 -13.74 2.22 8.30
CA LEU A 172 -12.37 2.04 8.77
C LEU A 172 -11.64 3.36 8.97
N TRP A 173 -11.89 4.36 8.11
CA TRP A 173 -11.33 5.70 8.28
C TRP A 173 -11.81 6.32 9.59
N LYS A 174 -13.12 6.24 9.87
CA LYS A 174 -13.71 6.72 11.12
C LYS A 174 -13.12 6.01 12.33
N ASN A 175 -12.96 4.68 12.26
CA ASN A 175 -12.32 3.90 13.31
C ASN A 175 -10.89 4.39 13.60
N MET A 176 -10.10 4.61 12.55
CA MET A 176 -8.73 5.10 12.65
C MET A 176 -8.70 6.50 13.29
N THR A 177 -9.42 7.46 12.71
CA THR A 177 -9.27 8.88 13.07
C THR A 177 -9.89 9.24 14.41
N GLU A 178 -10.98 8.59 14.79
CA GLU A 178 -11.69 8.90 16.04
C GLU A 178 -11.18 8.09 17.23
N LYS A 179 -10.52 6.94 17.01
CA LYS A 179 -10.20 5.99 18.09
C LYS A 179 -8.76 5.54 18.14
N LYS A 180 -8.00 5.58 17.04
CA LYS A 180 -6.68 4.93 16.94
C LYS A 180 -5.58 5.80 16.32
N MET A 181 -5.78 7.11 16.30
CA MET A 181 -4.83 8.08 15.75
C MET A 181 -4.36 9.04 16.86
N TYR A 182 -3.06 9.26 16.91
CA TYR A 182 -2.45 10.23 17.82
C TYR A 182 -2.77 11.66 17.40
N LEU A 183 -2.60 12.62 18.33
CA LEU A 183 -2.85 14.04 18.07
C LEU A 183 -2.03 14.58 16.87
N THR A 184 -0.86 14.01 16.64
CA THR A 184 0.07 14.32 15.54
C THR A 184 -0.34 13.73 14.19
N GLY A 185 -1.43 12.97 14.11
CA GLY A 185 -1.80 12.20 12.92
C GLY A 185 -1.01 10.89 12.76
N GLY A 186 -0.10 10.58 13.70
CA GLY A 186 0.59 9.29 13.79
C GLY A 186 -0.39 8.14 14.06
N ILE A 187 -0.09 6.97 13.51
CA ILE A 187 -0.89 5.74 13.66
C ILE A 187 0.02 4.54 13.95
N GLY A 188 -0.53 3.54 14.64
CA GLY A 188 0.23 2.40 15.15
C GLY A 188 0.72 2.67 16.59
N SER A 189 0.03 2.08 17.56
CA SER A 189 0.30 2.28 18.98
C SER A 189 1.13 1.16 19.61
N ARG A 190 1.40 0.08 18.86
CA ARG A 190 2.18 -1.06 19.34
C ARG A 190 3.47 -1.21 18.55
N HIS A 191 4.59 -1.36 19.28
CA HIS A 191 5.85 -1.81 18.69
C HIS A 191 5.75 -3.23 18.13
N GLU A 192 5.04 -4.11 18.84
CA GLU A 192 4.80 -5.46 18.35
C GLU A 192 3.95 -5.41 17.08
N GLY A 193 4.54 -5.87 15.98
CA GLY A 193 3.92 -5.87 14.67
C GLY A 193 3.69 -4.49 14.06
N GLU A 194 4.25 -3.42 14.65
CA GLU A 194 4.16 -2.05 14.10
C GLU A 194 2.70 -1.66 13.83
N ALA A 195 1.85 -1.99 14.81
CA ALA A 195 0.44 -2.27 14.58
C ALA A 195 -0.50 -1.30 15.30
N PHE A 196 -1.73 -1.23 14.79
CA PHE A 196 -2.86 -0.66 15.52
C PHE A 196 -3.12 -1.44 16.80
N GLY A 197 -3.33 -0.71 17.90
CA GLY A 197 -3.88 -1.26 19.14
C GLY A 197 -5.40 -1.37 19.13
N LYS A 198 -5.97 -1.59 20.33
CA LYS A 198 -7.41 -1.50 20.57
C LYS A 198 -7.90 -0.05 20.42
N ASN A 199 -9.22 0.13 20.31
CA ASN A 199 -9.81 1.45 20.33
C ASN A 199 -9.38 2.21 21.60
N TYR A 200 -8.91 3.44 21.42
CA TYR A 200 -8.38 4.34 22.46
C TYR A 200 -7.10 3.86 23.16
N GLU A 201 -6.44 2.83 22.62
CA GLU A 201 -5.10 2.41 23.05
C GLU A 201 -4.05 3.31 22.37
N LEU A 202 -3.78 4.47 22.98
CA LEU A 202 -2.86 5.50 22.47
C LEU A 202 -1.85 5.95 23.55
N PRO A 203 -0.96 5.06 24.05
CA PRO A 203 0.10 5.45 24.98
C PRO A 203 1.11 6.36 24.28
N ASN A 204 1.50 7.46 24.93
CA ASN A 204 2.42 8.44 24.34
C ASN A 204 3.89 7.97 24.36
N ASP A 205 4.29 7.34 25.47
CA ASP A 205 5.65 6.85 25.75
C ASP A 205 6.02 5.58 24.96
N ARG A 206 4.99 4.86 24.47
CA ARG A 206 5.14 3.61 23.70
C ARG A 206 4.56 3.72 22.30
N ALA A 207 4.31 4.93 21.83
CA ALA A 207 3.80 5.16 20.50
C ALA A 207 4.82 4.68 19.46
N TYR A 208 4.40 3.77 18.58
CA TYR A 208 5.24 3.41 17.44
C TYR A 208 5.22 4.53 16.39
N ALA A 209 4.01 4.94 16.00
CA ALA A 209 3.74 6.10 15.15
C ALA A 209 4.73 6.21 13.99
N GLU A 210 4.82 5.16 13.18
CA GLU A 210 5.83 5.03 12.14
C GLU A 210 5.73 6.16 11.09
N THR A 211 6.87 6.70 10.66
CA THR A 211 6.92 7.72 9.60
C THR A 211 6.25 7.24 8.30
N CYS A 212 6.48 5.98 7.88
CA CYS A 212 5.83 5.40 6.71
C CYS A 212 4.30 5.30 6.89
N ALA A 213 3.83 5.07 8.11
CA ALA A 213 2.40 4.98 8.38
C ALA A 213 1.75 6.37 8.29
N ALA A 214 2.46 7.44 8.69
CA ALA A 214 2.02 8.81 8.44
C ALA A 214 1.93 9.11 6.93
N ILE A 215 2.92 8.67 6.13
CA ILE A 215 2.88 8.79 4.66
C ILE A 215 1.67 8.06 4.07
N GLY A 216 1.43 6.81 4.47
CA GLY A 216 0.28 6.06 4.02
C GLY A 216 -1.06 6.66 4.47
N ASN A 217 -1.12 7.26 5.66
CA ASN A 217 -2.28 8.02 6.12
C ASN A 217 -2.57 9.23 5.22
N ILE A 218 -1.52 9.95 4.80
CA ILE A 218 -1.62 11.05 3.81
C ILE A 218 -2.13 10.51 2.46
N PHE A 219 -1.58 9.40 1.98
CA PHE A 219 -1.97 8.76 0.72
C PHE A 219 -3.45 8.36 0.69
N TRP A 220 -3.96 7.82 1.79
CA TRP A 220 -5.35 7.42 1.89
C TRP A 220 -6.27 8.63 1.96
N ASN A 221 -5.96 9.62 2.82
CA ASN A 221 -6.76 10.83 2.93
C ASN A 221 -6.80 11.65 1.64
N HIS A 222 -5.68 11.72 0.90
CA HIS A 222 -5.65 12.37 -0.41
C HIS A 222 -6.67 11.74 -1.36
N ARG A 223 -6.76 10.40 -1.39
CA ARG A 223 -7.74 9.69 -2.23
C ARG A 223 -9.17 9.92 -1.78
N MET A 224 -9.43 9.83 -0.48
CA MET A 224 -10.77 10.09 0.05
C MET A 224 -11.23 11.52 -0.25
N LEU A 225 -10.34 12.51 -0.13
CA LEU A 225 -10.62 13.89 -0.52
C LEU A 225 -10.98 14.01 -2.01
N GLN A 226 -10.23 13.35 -2.90
CA GLN A 226 -10.53 13.36 -4.35
C GLN A 226 -11.87 12.67 -4.68
N LEU A 227 -12.27 11.68 -3.88
CA LEU A 227 -13.50 10.91 -4.10
C LEU A 227 -14.75 11.66 -3.61
N THR A 228 -14.66 12.36 -2.48
CA THR A 228 -15.83 12.91 -1.78
C THR A 228 -15.91 14.44 -1.80
N GLY A 229 -14.77 15.14 -1.93
CA GLY A 229 -14.67 16.58 -1.76
C GLY A 229 -14.86 17.06 -0.30
N GLU A 230 -14.90 16.15 0.68
CA GLU A 230 -15.13 16.52 2.07
C GLU A 230 -13.85 17.00 2.78
N ALA A 231 -13.93 18.17 3.43
CA ALA A 231 -12.80 18.81 4.11
C ALA A 231 -12.19 17.95 5.23
N LYS A 232 -12.97 17.09 5.89
CA LYS A 232 -12.49 16.21 6.98
C LYS A 232 -11.28 15.35 6.57
N TYR A 233 -11.16 14.99 5.29
CA TYR A 233 -10.00 14.26 4.78
C TYR A 233 -8.78 15.16 4.59
N ALA A 234 -9.00 16.41 4.15
CA ALA A 234 -7.94 17.41 4.07
C ALA A 234 -7.38 17.76 5.45
N ASP A 235 -8.24 17.88 6.48
CA ASP A 235 -7.81 18.17 7.85
C ASP A 235 -6.86 17.10 8.41
N ILE A 236 -7.16 15.82 8.17
CA ILE A 236 -6.29 14.72 8.60
C ILE A 236 -5.01 14.66 7.76
N MET A 237 -5.10 14.92 6.46
CA MET A 237 -3.93 15.03 5.59
C MET A 237 -2.99 16.14 6.06
N GLU A 238 -3.51 17.32 6.38
CA GLU A 238 -2.76 18.46 6.92
C GLU A 238 -2.10 18.10 8.26
N ARG A 239 -2.88 17.55 9.19
CA ARG A 239 -2.37 17.13 10.50
C ARG A 239 -1.19 16.18 10.38
N ALA A 240 -1.30 15.15 9.53
CA ALA A 240 -0.22 14.20 9.30
C ALA A 240 0.98 14.86 8.61
N LEU A 241 0.76 15.68 7.57
CA LEU A 241 1.82 16.39 6.85
C LEU A 241 2.66 17.26 7.77
N TYR A 242 2.03 18.13 8.56
CA TYR A 242 2.74 19.11 9.39
C TYR A 242 3.26 18.57 10.72
N ASN A 243 2.90 17.33 11.09
CA ASN A 243 3.32 16.73 12.36
C ASN A 243 3.95 15.35 12.13
N GLY A 244 3.15 14.27 12.09
CA GLY A 244 3.65 12.89 12.08
C GLY A 244 4.51 12.49 10.87
N PHE A 245 4.47 13.24 9.76
CA PHE A 245 5.37 13.07 8.63
C PHE A 245 6.68 13.85 8.81
N LEU A 246 6.60 15.18 9.03
CA LEU A 246 7.78 16.04 9.13
C LEU A 246 8.63 15.74 10.37
N SER A 247 8.06 15.19 11.44
CA SER A 247 8.84 14.73 12.60
C SER A 247 9.81 13.60 12.25
N GLY A 248 9.55 12.87 11.16
CA GLY A 248 10.35 11.74 10.70
C GLY A 248 11.70 12.11 10.07
N ILE A 249 11.97 13.40 9.82
CA ILE A 249 13.19 13.87 9.17
C ILE A 249 13.80 15.04 9.93
N SER A 250 15.12 15.03 10.07
CA SER A 250 15.89 16.16 10.63
C SER A 250 15.79 17.42 9.76
N LEU A 251 15.98 18.58 10.38
CA LEU A 251 15.95 19.88 9.68
C LEU A 251 16.99 20.00 8.55
N ASP A 252 18.11 19.28 8.64
CA ASP A 252 19.13 19.26 7.58
C ASP A 252 18.92 18.16 6.53
N GLY A 253 17.90 17.32 6.72
CA GLY A 253 17.51 16.26 5.79
C GLY A 253 18.41 15.02 5.80
N LYS A 254 19.29 14.83 6.80
CA LYS A 254 20.30 13.76 6.78
C LYS A 254 20.06 12.61 7.74
N THR A 255 19.33 12.84 8.82
CA THR A 255 18.92 11.80 9.77
C THR A 255 17.41 11.69 9.85
N TYR A 256 16.94 10.50 10.22
CA TYR A 256 15.54 10.11 10.11
C TYR A 256 15.09 9.37 11.37
N PHE A 257 13.82 9.54 11.71
CA PHE A 257 13.13 8.68 12.65
C PHE A 257 12.32 7.63 11.90
N TYR A 258 12.43 6.40 12.40
CA TYR A 258 11.49 5.34 12.05
C TYR A 258 10.20 5.51 12.87
N GLN A 259 10.35 5.74 14.18
CA GLN A 259 9.27 5.86 15.17
C GLN A 259 9.15 7.31 15.64
N ASN A 260 7.92 7.79 15.89
CA ASN A 260 7.65 9.17 16.30
C ASN A 260 6.89 9.20 17.65
N PRO A 261 7.57 8.94 18.77
CA PRO A 261 6.94 8.91 20.09
C PRO A 261 6.46 10.30 20.54
N LEU A 262 5.57 10.33 21.54
CA LEU A 262 4.99 11.57 22.07
C LEU A 262 5.46 11.88 23.50
N GLN A 263 6.26 11.01 24.12
CA GLN A 263 6.87 11.18 25.44
C GLN A 263 8.20 10.42 25.56
#